data_AF-A0A8H6BWD4-F1
#
_entry.id   AF-A0A8H6BWD4-F1
#
_cell.length_a   1.000
_cell.length_b   1.000
_cell.length_c   1.000
_cell.angle_alpha   90.00
_cell.angle_beta   90.00
_cell.angle_gamma   90.00
#
_symmetry.space_group_name_H-M   'P 1'
#
loop_
_entity.id
_entity.type
_entity.pdbx_description
1 polymer ?
#
loop_
_entity_poly.entity_id
_entity_poly.type
_entity_poly.pdbx_seq_one_letter_code
_entity_poly.pdbx_strand_id
1 'polypeptide(L)'
;MSALKSLQQILPLKNDQPLDELNPTPISTELSLEHYRASLQQSNNENLAKCVSQFESFNHKIKEHKKKLIVVGEIIEEFSNELNNLSSSLISLEQQSNSLSKDSKLQRSITERLNPVILDLMIPPEIARSVLQEDITPQWLENLKFITEKRQLLHTLPETKSKDQLKEGIELLQDKAIERIRDFIILQIRMLRSSSKSSSQLIQQKLLEVKDAFQFLSSHHQKLAEQLRSAYVYTMRWYYQSKFSKYLYALEKLQIRRVDSAVLGDNKAGEYFTLFEKRFEILHSDQSAMPSQIAETSPFPYWVEFVFNQFSMAVVDNVIVEYLFTIEFFYQGEEKDNSWAEEMFKNVFQIGQEFLTYISNTLDAYGILFIIRLVQKSQAKLHEVHIPVLDDYLNSLLLILWPHFTKIVDANCEAMKRTMLKGKKATGLAPISITQQFAQFFSALLELSVNEAEPLISSIIRLRNETRPATLSLKSRFYISKR
;
A
#
# COMPACT_ATOMS: atom_id res chain seq x y z
N MET A 1 -39.83 -22.74 60.68
CA MET A 1 -40.37 -24.11 60.90
C MET A 1 -40.14 -24.68 62.31
N SER A 2 -39.54 -23.96 63.26
CA SER A 2 -39.31 -24.45 64.64
C SER A 2 -40.51 -24.25 65.58
N ALA A 3 -41.24 -23.13 65.43
CA ALA A 3 -42.39 -22.78 66.29
C ALA A 3 -43.63 -23.67 66.10
N LEU A 4 -43.88 -24.15 64.87
CA LEU A 4 -45.03 -25.01 64.54
C LEU A 4 -44.91 -26.41 65.15
N LYS A 5 -43.68 -26.91 65.31
CA LYS A 5 -43.38 -28.17 66.02
C LYS A 5 -43.59 -28.05 67.54
N SER A 6 -43.40 -26.85 68.09
CA SER A 6 -43.52 -26.57 69.52
C SER A 6 -45.01 -26.45 69.94
N LEU A 7 -45.87 -25.97 69.05
CA LEU A 7 -47.33 -25.90 69.25
C LEU A 7 -48.03 -27.27 69.23
N GLN A 8 -47.54 -28.22 68.42
CA GLN A 8 -48.07 -29.60 68.38
C GLN A 8 -47.74 -30.43 69.63
N GLN A 9 -46.73 -30.02 70.41
CA GLN A 9 -46.28 -30.73 71.62
C GLN A 9 -47.10 -30.38 72.87
N ILE A 10 -47.83 -29.26 72.86
CA ILE A 10 -48.53 -28.72 74.03
C ILE A 10 -50.05 -29.03 74.00
N LEU A 11 -50.59 -29.47 72.86
CA LEU A 11 -51.99 -29.91 72.71
C LEU A 11 -52.10 -31.16 71.82
N PRO A 12 -52.11 -32.38 72.38
CA PRO A 12 -52.47 -33.57 71.63
C PRO A 12 -53.99 -33.60 71.45
N LEU A 13 -54.46 -33.25 70.26
CA LEU A 13 -55.85 -33.48 69.84
C LEU A 13 -56.09 -34.98 69.76
N LYS A 14 -56.70 -35.54 70.81
CA LYS A 14 -57.22 -36.91 70.81
C LYS A 14 -58.64 -36.84 70.24
N ASN A 15 -58.81 -37.41 69.06
CA ASN A 15 -60.10 -37.56 68.39
C ASN A 15 -61.03 -38.52 69.17
N ASP A 16 -62.32 -38.25 68.94
CA ASP A 16 -63.46 -39.16 68.97
C ASP A 16 -64.33 -39.27 70.24
N GLN A 17 -65.61 -38.93 69.99
CA GLN A 17 -66.88 -39.37 70.60
C GLN A 17 -67.51 -38.47 71.69
N PRO A 18 -68.85 -38.51 71.82
CA PRO A 18 -69.77 -37.58 71.16
C PRO A 18 -70.49 -36.71 72.21
N LEU A 19 -70.83 -35.47 71.89
CA LEU A 19 -71.70 -34.69 72.77
C LEU A 19 -73.15 -34.96 72.40
N ASP A 20 -73.76 -35.81 73.22
CA ASP A 20 -75.19 -36.02 73.34
C ASP A 20 -75.96 -34.70 73.42
N GLU A 21 -77.15 -34.75 72.83
CA GLU A 21 -78.26 -33.83 73.01
C GLU A 21 -78.54 -33.58 74.51
N LEU A 22 -78.75 -32.32 74.90
CA LEU A 22 -80.05 -31.84 75.40
C LEU A 22 -79.93 -30.46 76.06
N ASN A 23 -80.79 -29.60 75.54
CA ASN A 23 -81.48 -28.46 76.14
C ASN A 23 -80.80 -27.07 76.16
N PRO A 24 -81.41 -26.09 75.44
CA PRO A 24 -81.08 -24.70 75.59
C PRO A 24 -81.81 -24.15 76.82
N THR A 25 -81.10 -23.49 77.73
CA THR A 25 -81.74 -22.53 78.63
C THR A 25 -80.98 -21.20 78.59
N PRO A 26 -81.68 -20.10 78.26
CA PRO A 26 -81.08 -18.78 78.13
C PRO A 26 -80.87 -18.21 79.54
N ILE A 27 -79.65 -17.84 79.87
CA ILE A 27 -79.38 -17.13 81.14
C ILE A 27 -79.42 -15.64 80.85
N SER A 28 -80.65 -15.12 80.90
CA SER A 28 -80.96 -13.72 81.11
C SER A 28 -80.37 -13.26 82.44
N THR A 29 -79.47 -12.29 82.36
CA THR A 29 -78.90 -11.56 83.50
C THR A 29 -79.94 -10.56 84.04
N GLU A 30 -80.91 -11.07 84.79
CA GLU A 30 -81.84 -10.25 85.58
C GLU A 30 -82.46 -11.11 86.68
N LEU A 31 -81.68 -11.45 87.71
CA LEU A 31 -82.20 -11.94 89.00
C LEU A 31 -81.19 -11.63 90.11
N SER A 32 -81.38 -10.42 90.63
CA SER A 32 -81.23 -9.96 92.00
C SER A 32 -80.55 -10.93 92.97
N LEU A 33 -79.38 -10.50 93.45
CA LEU A 33 -78.63 -10.97 94.63
C LEU A 33 -79.43 -10.96 95.96
N GLU A 34 -80.75 -10.73 95.90
CA GLU A 34 -81.67 -10.67 97.04
C GLU A 34 -82.04 -12.06 97.56
N HIS A 35 -82.07 -13.09 96.72
CA HIS A 35 -82.36 -14.46 97.17
C HIS A 35 -81.22 -15.11 97.98
N TYR A 36 -79.98 -14.66 97.80
CA TYR A 36 -78.85 -15.15 98.61
C TYR A 36 -78.77 -14.49 100.00
N ARG A 37 -79.39 -13.31 100.18
CA ARG A 37 -79.46 -12.62 101.47
C ARG A 37 -80.47 -13.25 102.44
N ALA A 38 -81.52 -13.88 101.93
CA ALA A 38 -82.61 -14.42 102.75
C ALA A 38 -82.27 -15.74 103.46
N SER A 39 -81.19 -16.45 103.06
CA SER A 39 -80.82 -17.75 103.64
C SER A 39 -79.65 -17.70 104.63
N LEU A 40 -79.11 -16.51 104.94
CA LEU A 40 -77.91 -16.35 105.79
C LEU A 40 -78.17 -15.69 107.15
N GLN A 41 -79.44 -15.44 107.53
CA GLN A 41 -79.77 -14.78 108.79
C GLN A 41 -80.01 -15.71 110.00
N GLN A 42 -79.90 -17.03 109.87
CA GLN A 42 -79.90 -17.94 111.02
C GLN A 42 -78.89 -19.08 110.85
N SER A 43 -77.73 -18.93 111.49
CA SER A 43 -76.90 -20.00 112.08
C SER A 43 -76.57 -21.25 111.25
N ASN A 44 -75.38 -21.31 110.65
CA ASN A 44 -74.30 -22.26 111.02
C ASN A 44 -73.09 -22.17 110.06
N ASN A 45 -71.90 -21.98 110.65
CA ASN A 45 -70.61 -21.66 110.02
C ASN A 45 -69.96 -22.75 109.14
N GLU A 46 -70.59 -23.90 108.93
CA GLU A 46 -69.95 -25.03 108.24
C GLU A 46 -70.10 -25.01 106.71
N ASN A 47 -71.15 -24.38 106.16
CA ASN A 47 -71.37 -24.33 104.70
C ASN A 47 -70.65 -23.17 104.00
N LEU A 48 -70.30 -22.09 104.73
CA LEU A 48 -69.52 -20.98 104.19
C LEU A 48 -68.10 -21.42 103.83
N ALA A 49 -67.49 -22.28 104.65
CA ALA A 49 -66.14 -22.80 104.43
C ALA A 49 -66.03 -23.63 103.15
N LYS A 50 -67.04 -24.47 102.83
CA LYS A 50 -67.07 -25.26 101.59
C LYS A 50 -67.21 -24.38 100.34
N CYS A 51 -68.11 -23.39 100.37
CA CYS A 51 -68.28 -22.46 99.24
C CYS A 51 -67.04 -21.56 99.02
N VAL A 52 -66.41 -21.09 100.11
CA VAL A 52 -65.15 -20.32 100.02
C VAL A 52 -64.03 -21.19 99.45
N SER A 53 -63.89 -22.45 99.86
CA SER A 53 -62.87 -23.35 99.31
C SER A 53 -63.05 -23.65 97.82
N GLN A 54 -64.30 -23.80 97.34
CA GLN A 54 -64.59 -23.98 95.92
C GLN A 54 -64.32 -22.70 95.13
N PHE A 55 -64.70 -21.53 95.66
CA PHE A 55 -64.41 -20.24 95.04
C PHE A 55 -62.90 -19.97 94.96
N GLU A 56 -62.15 -20.28 96.01
CA GLU A 56 -60.68 -20.23 96.01
C GLU A 56 -60.09 -21.18 94.97
N SER A 57 -60.62 -22.39 94.82
CA SER A 57 -60.16 -23.34 93.80
C SER A 57 -60.43 -22.85 92.36
N PHE A 58 -61.59 -22.24 92.11
CA PHE A 58 -61.91 -21.66 90.81
C PHE A 58 -61.07 -20.41 90.52
N ASN A 59 -60.88 -19.55 91.52
CA ASN A 59 -60.04 -18.36 91.40
C ASN A 59 -58.56 -18.74 91.20
N HIS A 60 -58.13 -19.85 91.79
CA HIS A 60 -56.80 -20.43 91.53
C HIS A 60 -56.68 -20.95 90.09
N LYS A 61 -57.68 -21.66 89.57
CA LYS A 61 -57.70 -22.11 88.16
C LYS A 61 -57.76 -20.93 87.18
N ILE A 62 -58.54 -19.89 87.45
CA ILE A 62 -58.60 -18.67 86.63
C ILE A 62 -57.26 -17.92 86.66
N LYS A 63 -56.62 -17.80 87.83
CA LYS A 63 -55.25 -17.24 87.91
C LYS A 63 -54.25 -18.07 87.13
N GLU A 64 -54.38 -19.39 87.13
CA GLU A 64 -53.50 -20.28 86.38
C GLU A 64 -53.71 -20.16 84.86
N HIS A 65 -54.96 -20.10 84.39
CA HIS A 65 -55.27 -19.85 82.98
C HIS A 65 -54.88 -18.44 82.54
N LYS A 66 -55.04 -17.43 83.41
CA LYS A 66 -54.59 -16.06 83.14
C LYS A 66 -53.06 -15.98 83.04
N LYS A 67 -52.33 -16.73 83.89
CA LYS A 67 -50.87 -16.88 83.75
C LYS A 67 -50.49 -17.52 82.41
N LYS A 68 -51.19 -18.57 81.98
CA LYS A 68 -50.94 -19.19 80.66
C LYS A 68 -51.25 -18.24 79.50
N LEU A 69 -52.28 -17.40 79.63
CA LEU A 69 -52.65 -16.41 78.60
C LEU A 69 -51.63 -15.27 78.46
N ILE A 70 -50.99 -14.86 79.57
CA ILE A 70 -49.91 -13.87 79.55
C ILE A 70 -48.72 -14.39 78.73
N VAL A 71 -48.34 -15.65 78.93
CA VAL A 71 -47.26 -16.29 78.15
C VAL A 71 -47.59 -16.36 76.66
N VAL A 72 -48.85 -16.63 76.30
CA VAL A 72 -49.28 -16.59 74.89
C VAL A 72 -49.23 -15.17 74.31
N GLY A 73 -49.58 -14.16 75.12
CA GLY A 73 -49.44 -12.75 74.74
C GLY A 73 -47.98 -12.35 74.48
N GLU A 74 -47.08 -12.75 75.38
CA GLU A 74 -45.63 -12.52 75.25
C GLU A 74 -45.06 -13.18 73.98
N ILE A 75 -45.47 -14.41 73.65
CA ILE A 75 -45.01 -15.10 72.43
C ILE A 75 -45.52 -14.41 71.16
N ILE A 76 -46.75 -13.88 71.16
CA ILE A 76 -47.30 -13.15 70.01
C ILE A 76 -46.61 -11.80 69.84
N GLU A 77 -46.27 -11.13 70.94
CA GLU A 77 -45.53 -9.88 70.93
C GLU A 77 -44.09 -10.10 70.45
N GLU A 78 -43.43 -11.16 70.91
CA GLU A 78 -42.12 -11.59 70.43
C GLU A 78 -42.16 -11.94 68.93
N PHE A 79 -43.15 -12.72 68.49
CA PHE A 79 -43.30 -13.06 67.07
C PHE A 79 -43.61 -11.83 66.20
N SER A 80 -44.43 -10.90 66.69
CA SER A 80 -44.71 -9.64 65.98
C SER A 80 -43.46 -8.77 65.89
N ASN A 81 -42.64 -8.73 66.94
CA ASN A 81 -41.36 -8.03 66.94
C ASN A 81 -40.36 -8.71 65.99
N GLU A 82 -40.29 -10.04 65.96
CA GLU A 82 -39.47 -10.78 64.98
C GLU A 82 -39.93 -10.51 63.54
N LEU A 83 -41.24 -10.46 63.28
CA LEU A 83 -41.77 -10.17 61.95
C LEU A 83 -41.50 -8.72 61.53
N ASN A 84 -41.58 -7.76 62.46
CA ASN A 84 -41.20 -6.38 62.22
C ASN A 84 -39.68 -6.22 62.02
N ASN A 85 -38.87 -6.97 62.75
CA ASN A 85 -37.41 -7.01 62.56
C ASN A 85 -37.03 -7.65 61.22
N LEU A 86 -37.71 -8.73 60.82
CA LEU A 86 -37.51 -9.37 59.53
C LEU A 86 -37.97 -8.47 58.39
N SER A 87 -39.13 -7.83 58.53
CA SER A 87 -39.69 -6.90 57.55
C SER A 87 -38.79 -5.67 57.39
N SER A 88 -38.33 -5.06 58.48
CA SER A 88 -37.36 -3.96 58.44
C SER A 88 -36.01 -4.38 57.86
N SER A 89 -35.55 -5.60 58.16
CA SER A 89 -34.34 -6.16 57.56
C SER A 89 -34.52 -6.38 56.06
N LEU A 90 -35.68 -6.88 55.61
CA LEU A 90 -35.99 -7.11 54.20
C LEU A 90 -36.10 -5.78 53.45
N ILE A 91 -36.75 -4.78 54.04
CA ILE A 91 -36.79 -3.42 53.51
C ILE A 91 -35.38 -2.82 53.45
N SER A 92 -34.55 -3.03 54.47
CA SER A 92 -33.15 -2.56 54.46
C SER A 92 -32.32 -3.25 53.37
N LEU A 93 -32.51 -4.56 53.16
CA LEU A 93 -31.83 -5.34 52.12
C LEU A 93 -32.31 -4.94 50.72
N GLU A 94 -33.61 -4.68 50.56
CA GLU A 94 -34.18 -4.16 49.32
C GLU A 94 -33.63 -2.75 49.03
N GLN A 95 -33.56 -1.87 50.03
CA GLN A 95 -32.97 -0.54 49.91
C GLN A 95 -31.48 -0.63 49.54
N GLN A 96 -30.72 -1.51 50.19
CA GLN A 96 -29.31 -1.76 49.85
C GLN A 96 -29.14 -2.30 48.44
N SER A 97 -29.93 -3.30 48.03
CA SER A 97 -29.90 -3.87 46.68
C SER A 97 -30.25 -2.83 45.61
N ASN A 98 -31.26 -2.00 45.87
CA ASN A 98 -31.64 -0.90 44.99
C ASN A 98 -30.56 0.19 44.93
N SER A 99 -29.86 0.47 46.04
CA SER A 99 -28.74 1.41 46.06
C SER A 99 -27.54 0.89 45.25
N LEU A 100 -27.13 -0.37 45.45
CA LEU A 100 -26.08 -1.02 44.66
C LEU A 100 -26.42 -1.08 43.17
N SER A 101 -27.69 -1.35 42.85
CA SER A 101 -28.16 -1.38 41.47
C SER A 101 -28.11 0.01 40.83
N LYS A 102 -28.36 1.07 41.58
CA LYS A 102 -28.19 2.46 41.11
C LYS A 102 -26.71 2.79 40.93
N ASP A 103 -25.86 2.41 41.87
CA ASP A 103 -24.42 2.66 41.83
C ASP A 103 -23.75 1.92 40.67
N SER A 104 -24.12 0.67 40.43
CA SER A 104 -23.62 -0.12 39.29
C SER A 104 -24.05 0.50 37.95
N LYS A 105 -25.31 0.98 37.83
CA LYS A 105 -25.78 1.69 36.64
C LYS A 105 -25.04 3.02 36.44
N LEU A 106 -24.80 3.76 37.52
CA LEU A 106 -24.06 5.02 37.49
C LEU A 106 -22.60 4.78 37.10
N GLN A 107 -21.94 3.79 37.68
CA GLN A 107 -20.57 3.41 37.35
C GLN A 107 -20.47 2.94 35.89
N ARG A 108 -21.43 2.18 35.40
CA ARG A 108 -21.50 1.78 33.98
C ARG A 108 -21.65 2.99 33.07
N SER A 109 -22.57 3.90 33.38
CA SER A 109 -22.77 5.14 32.59
C SER A 109 -21.54 6.06 32.61
N ILE A 110 -20.87 6.17 33.76
CA ILE A 110 -19.61 6.90 33.90
C ILE A 110 -18.51 6.23 33.08
N THR A 111 -18.41 4.90 33.13
CA THR A 111 -17.41 4.14 32.35
C THR A 111 -17.66 4.30 30.86
N GLU A 112 -18.92 4.21 30.40
CA GLU A 112 -19.30 4.43 29.00
C GLU A 112 -18.97 5.85 28.52
N ARG A 113 -19.02 6.86 29.40
CA ARG A 113 -18.62 8.25 29.08
C ARG A 113 -17.12 8.50 29.16
N LEU A 114 -16.42 7.91 30.14
CA LEU A 114 -15.00 8.15 30.36
C LEU A 114 -14.11 7.32 29.42
N ASN A 115 -14.54 6.11 29.05
CA ASN A 115 -13.76 5.23 28.19
C ASN A 115 -13.36 5.88 26.85
N PRO A 116 -14.25 6.55 26.07
CA PRO A 116 -13.83 7.24 24.85
C PRO A 116 -12.83 8.37 25.13
N VAL A 117 -13.05 9.15 26.19
CA VAL A 117 -12.14 10.25 26.57
C VAL A 117 -10.75 9.72 26.96
N ILE A 118 -10.69 8.60 27.66
CA ILE A 118 -9.43 7.94 28.04
C ILE A 118 -8.74 7.36 26.80
N LEU A 119 -9.48 6.70 25.92
CA LEU A 119 -8.92 6.20 24.65
C LEU A 119 -8.41 7.33 23.77
N ASP A 120 -9.05 8.50 23.80
CA ASP A 120 -8.62 9.70 23.08
C ASP A 120 -7.36 10.33 23.68
N LEU A 121 -7.19 10.25 25.00
CA LEU A 121 -6.05 10.82 25.73
C LEU A 121 -4.86 9.85 25.88
N MET A 122 -5.01 8.57 25.53
CA MET A 122 -3.95 7.57 25.70
C MET A 122 -3.44 7.01 24.37
N ILE A 123 -2.12 6.81 24.32
CA ILE A 123 -1.45 6.01 23.29
C ILE A 123 -1.14 4.65 23.91
N PRO A 124 -1.64 3.55 23.33
CA PRO A 124 -1.28 2.20 23.77
C PRO A 124 0.25 2.01 23.80
N PRO A 125 0.84 1.50 24.90
CA PRO A 125 2.28 1.31 25.02
C PRO A 125 2.84 0.31 24.00
N GLU A 126 2.01 -0.58 23.47
CA GLU A 126 2.34 -1.49 22.38
C GLU A 126 2.68 -0.73 21.10
N ILE A 127 1.90 0.30 20.76
CA ILE A 127 2.12 1.15 19.57
C ILE A 127 3.41 1.96 19.75
N ALA A 128 3.64 2.52 20.94
CA ALA A 128 4.88 3.24 21.24
C ALA A 128 6.11 2.31 21.12
N ARG A 129 6.02 1.08 21.63
CA ARG A 129 7.09 0.07 21.50
C ARG A 129 7.33 -0.35 20.06
N SER A 130 6.27 -0.53 19.28
CA SER A 130 6.36 -0.83 17.85
C SER A 130 7.14 0.25 17.10
N VAL A 131 6.81 1.53 17.32
CA VAL A 131 7.54 2.66 16.71
C VAL A 131 9.01 2.70 17.12
N LEU A 132 9.33 2.33 18.36
CA LEU A 132 10.69 2.33 18.87
C LEU A 132 11.54 1.17 18.33
N GLN A 133 11.01 -0.06 18.35
CA GLN A 133 11.82 -1.27 18.25
C GLN A 133 11.55 -2.12 17.01
N GLU A 134 10.31 -2.17 16.51
CA GLU A 134 9.93 -3.10 15.44
C GLU A 134 10.48 -2.69 14.06
N ASP A 135 10.50 -3.66 13.15
CA ASP A 135 10.90 -3.44 11.77
C ASP A 135 9.80 -2.72 10.98
N ILE A 136 10.23 -1.94 10.00
CA ILE A 136 9.33 -1.17 9.15
C ILE A 136 8.59 -2.13 8.21
N THR A 137 7.40 -2.52 8.63
CA THR A 137 6.49 -3.40 7.91
C THR A 137 5.19 -2.65 7.57
N PRO A 138 4.32 -3.19 6.70
CA PRO A 138 3.01 -2.59 6.46
C PRO A 138 2.17 -2.41 7.74
N GLN A 139 2.30 -3.30 8.71
CA GLN A 139 1.64 -3.19 10.02
C GLN A 139 2.19 -2.01 10.85
N TRP A 140 3.50 -1.75 10.76
CA TRP A 140 4.12 -0.59 11.38
C TRP A 140 3.59 0.74 10.79
N LEU A 141 3.23 0.76 9.50
CA LEU A 141 2.60 1.94 8.88
C LEU A 141 1.20 2.21 9.43
N GLU A 142 0.43 1.18 9.76
CA GLU A 142 -0.88 1.35 10.43
C GLU A 142 -0.72 2.01 11.80
N ASN A 143 0.30 1.59 12.56
CA ASN A 143 0.66 2.21 13.84
C ASN A 143 1.03 3.69 13.68
N LEU A 144 1.70 4.04 12.58
CA LEU A 144 2.08 5.42 12.27
C LEU A 144 0.87 6.27 11.80
N LYS A 145 -0.06 5.68 11.03
CA LYS A 145 -1.34 6.31 10.69
C LYS A 145 -2.15 6.62 11.95
N PHE A 146 -2.23 5.67 12.88
CA PHE A 146 -2.89 5.87 14.17
C PHE A 146 -2.29 7.05 14.96
N ILE A 147 -0.96 7.18 15.01
CA ILE A 147 -0.30 8.33 15.68
C ILE A 147 -0.64 9.65 14.99
N THR A 148 -0.71 9.64 13.65
CA THR A 148 -1.06 10.82 12.86
C THR A 148 -2.51 11.25 13.07
N GLU A 149 -3.45 10.30 13.11
CA GLU A 149 -4.85 10.55 13.45
C GLU A 149 -5.00 11.08 14.88
N LYS A 150 -4.29 10.49 15.84
CA LYS A 150 -4.27 10.98 17.24
C LYS A 150 -3.74 12.40 17.34
N ARG A 151 -2.76 12.78 16.53
CA ARG A 151 -2.29 14.17 16.43
C ARG A 151 -3.39 15.11 15.91
N GLN A 152 -4.17 14.71 14.92
CA GLN A 152 -5.27 15.53 14.41
C GLN A 152 -6.38 15.72 15.45
N LEU A 153 -6.69 14.67 16.22
CA LEU A 153 -7.66 14.70 17.32
C LEU A 153 -7.22 15.63 18.47
N LEU A 154 -5.94 15.94 18.61
CA LEU A 154 -5.45 16.87 19.61
C LEU A 154 -6.10 18.27 19.49
N HIS A 155 -6.53 18.68 18.29
CA HIS A 155 -7.18 19.97 18.09
C HIS A 155 -8.61 20.05 18.66
N THR A 156 -9.30 18.92 18.84
CA THR A 156 -10.68 18.88 19.34
C THR A 156 -10.77 18.68 20.86
N LEU A 157 -9.66 18.31 21.50
CA LEU A 157 -9.59 18.07 22.95
C LEU A 157 -9.46 19.38 23.75
N PRO A 158 -10.12 19.49 24.93
CA PRO A 158 -10.00 20.65 25.81
C PRO A 158 -8.58 20.79 26.38
N GLU A 159 -8.13 22.05 26.52
CA GLU A 159 -6.81 22.39 27.07
C GLU A 159 -6.67 21.89 28.52
N THR A 160 -5.86 20.85 28.70
CA THR A 160 -5.61 20.17 29.97
C THR A 160 -4.14 19.75 30.04
N LYS A 161 -3.58 19.61 31.25
CA LYS A 161 -2.18 19.15 31.40
C LYS A 161 -1.92 17.79 30.73
N SER A 162 -2.91 16.91 30.71
CA SER A 162 -2.85 15.61 30.02
C SER A 162 -2.74 15.76 28.50
N LYS A 163 -3.35 16.79 27.92
CA LYS A 163 -3.23 17.13 26.49
C LYS A 163 -1.81 17.59 26.15
N ASP A 164 -1.19 18.41 26.99
CA ASP A 164 0.19 18.87 26.79
C ASP A 164 1.19 17.70 26.85
N GLN A 165 1.02 16.79 27.81
CA GLN A 165 1.83 15.57 27.92
C GLN A 165 1.63 14.63 26.71
N LEU A 166 0.40 14.47 26.25
CA LEU A 166 0.10 13.69 25.05
C LEU A 166 0.74 14.32 23.82
N LYS A 167 0.70 15.64 23.69
CA LYS A 167 1.33 16.38 22.60
C LYS A 167 2.84 16.14 22.55
N GLU A 168 3.51 16.31 23.68
CA GLU A 168 4.95 16.08 23.80
C GLU A 168 5.31 14.61 23.47
N GLY A 169 4.53 13.66 23.98
CA GLY A 169 4.71 12.23 23.67
C GLY A 169 4.53 11.90 22.18
N ILE A 170 3.54 12.51 21.51
CA ILE A 170 3.32 12.37 20.07
C ILE A 170 4.50 12.97 19.31
N GLU A 171 4.96 14.17 19.65
CA GLU A 171 6.10 14.82 18.97
C GLU A 171 7.36 13.95 19.07
N LEU A 172 7.67 13.42 20.26
CA LEU A 172 8.81 12.51 20.44
C LEU A 172 8.69 11.20 19.65
N LEU A 173 7.48 10.62 19.59
CA LEU A 173 7.23 9.42 18.79
C LEU A 173 7.37 9.70 17.29
N GLN A 174 6.94 10.87 16.84
CA GLN A 174 7.08 11.29 15.44
C GLN A 174 8.54 11.49 15.07
N ASP A 175 9.31 12.22 15.88
CA ASP A 175 10.74 12.43 15.66
C ASP A 175 11.48 11.08 15.59
N LYS A 176 11.14 10.14 16.48
CA LYS A 176 11.72 8.80 16.44
C LYS A 176 11.32 8.02 15.19
N ALA A 177 10.06 8.10 14.77
CA ALA A 177 9.60 7.47 13.53
C ALA A 177 10.37 8.01 12.32
N ILE A 178 10.58 9.33 12.25
CA ILE A 178 11.34 9.98 11.17
C ILE A 178 12.80 9.48 11.16
N GLU A 179 13.44 9.40 12.33
CA GLU A 179 14.80 8.85 12.46
C GLU A 179 14.88 7.41 11.91
N ARG A 180 13.90 6.57 12.27
CA ARG A 180 13.84 5.18 11.82
C ARG A 180 13.61 5.05 10.32
N ILE A 181 12.67 5.81 9.75
CA ILE A 181 12.38 5.81 8.31
C ILE A 181 13.63 6.26 7.54
N ARG A 182 14.28 7.32 8.00
CA ARG A 182 15.55 7.81 7.43
C ARG A 182 16.60 6.71 7.42
N ASP A 183 16.85 6.07 8.56
CA ASP A 183 17.89 5.06 8.69
C ASP A 183 17.61 3.83 7.82
N PHE A 184 16.34 3.42 7.71
CA PHE A 184 15.91 2.37 6.79
C PHE A 184 16.16 2.73 5.32
N ILE A 185 15.73 3.92 4.88
CA ILE A 185 15.94 4.36 3.49
C ILE A 185 17.44 4.47 3.18
N ILE A 186 18.23 5.04 4.10
CA ILE A 186 19.69 5.10 3.94
C ILE A 186 20.28 3.69 3.84
N LEU A 187 19.81 2.74 4.64
CA LEU A 187 20.24 1.34 4.56
C LEU A 187 19.92 0.75 3.18
N GLN A 188 18.70 0.93 2.67
CA GLN A 188 18.32 0.45 1.33
C GLN A 188 19.17 1.11 0.22
N ILE A 189 19.40 2.42 0.30
CA ILE A 189 20.27 3.13 -0.66
C ILE A 189 21.71 2.61 -0.59
N ARG A 190 22.24 2.32 0.59
CA ARG A 190 23.57 1.70 0.75
C ARG A 190 23.62 0.30 0.16
N MET A 191 22.53 -0.48 0.25
CA MET A 191 22.46 -1.81 -0.36
C MET A 191 22.56 -1.75 -1.88
N LEU A 192 22.04 -0.70 -2.54
CA LEU A 192 22.18 -0.49 -3.99
C LEU A 192 23.64 -0.30 -4.43
N ARG A 193 24.49 0.24 -3.54
CA ARG A 193 25.93 0.40 -3.80
C ARG A 193 26.71 -0.90 -3.67
N SER A 194 26.22 -1.81 -2.83
CA SER A 194 26.87 -3.09 -2.64
C SER A 194 26.70 -3.94 -3.90
N SER A 195 27.77 -4.56 -4.39
CA SER A 195 27.69 -5.61 -5.42
C SER A 195 27.08 -6.89 -4.85
N SER A 196 25.98 -6.78 -4.11
CA SER A 196 25.26 -7.91 -3.57
C SER A 196 24.55 -8.67 -4.69
N LYS A 197 24.16 -9.91 -4.40
CA LYS A 197 23.39 -10.78 -5.30
C LYS A 197 21.95 -10.29 -5.53
N SER A 198 21.51 -9.25 -4.81
CA SER A 198 20.15 -8.71 -4.90
C SER A 198 20.04 -7.73 -6.08
N SER A 199 19.03 -7.91 -6.93
CA SER A 199 18.73 -6.97 -8.01
C SER A 199 18.31 -5.61 -7.45
N SER A 200 18.65 -4.51 -8.15
CA SER A 200 18.18 -3.16 -7.79
C SER A 200 16.65 -3.10 -7.68
N GLN A 201 15.97 -3.82 -8.58
CA GLN A 201 14.52 -3.99 -8.61
C GLN A 201 13.96 -4.57 -7.30
N LEU A 202 14.63 -5.53 -6.67
CA LEU A 202 14.15 -6.10 -5.40
C LEU A 202 14.22 -5.07 -4.26
N ILE A 203 15.26 -4.23 -4.26
CA ILE A 203 15.41 -3.16 -3.26
C ILE A 203 14.35 -2.08 -3.49
N GLN A 204 14.09 -1.71 -4.75
CA GLN A 204 13.03 -0.78 -5.12
C GLN A 204 11.64 -1.31 -4.74
N GLN A 205 11.37 -2.59 -4.95
CA GLN A 205 10.10 -3.22 -4.53
C GLN A 205 9.90 -3.09 -3.01
N LYS A 206 10.93 -3.36 -2.21
CA LYS A 206 10.87 -3.17 -0.75
C LYS A 206 10.66 -1.72 -0.35
N LEU A 207 11.19 -0.76 -1.10
CA LEU A 207 10.92 0.66 -0.86
C LEU A 207 9.47 1.00 -1.21
N LEU A 208 8.94 0.48 -2.31
CA LEU A 208 7.54 0.70 -2.73
C LEU A 208 6.53 0.15 -1.72
N GLU A 209 6.83 -1.00 -1.10
CA GLU A 209 6.01 -1.56 0.00
C GLU A 209 5.87 -0.59 1.18
N VAL A 210 6.83 0.33 1.35
CA VAL A 210 6.85 1.32 2.43
C VAL A 210 6.73 2.76 1.91
N LYS A 211 6.03 2.98 0.78
CA LYS A 211 5.85 4.32 0.21
C LYS A 211 5.17 5.32 1.17
N ASP A 212 4.20 4.86 1.96
CA ASP A 212 3.48 5.70 2.92
C ASP A 212 4.43 6.27 4.01
N ALA A 213 5.51 5.56 4.37
CA ALA A 213 6.50 6.09 5.31
C ALA A 213 7.26 7.28 4.73
N PHE A 214 7.62 7.22 3.45
CA PHE A 214 8.28 8.35 2.80
C PHE A 214 7.33 9.54 2.67
N GLN A 215 6.06 9.29 2.36
CA GLN A 215 5.02 10.32 2.37
C GLN A 215 4.92 11.01 3.73
N PHE A 216 4.87 10.24 4.82
CA PHE A 216 4.89 10.80 6.18
C PHE A 216 6.16 11.61 6.48
N LEU A 217 7.33 11.11 6.09
CA LEU A 217 8.58 11.86 6.28
C LEU A 217 8.57 13.16 5.48
N SER A 218 8.03 13.17 4.27
CA SER A 218 7.96 14.34 3.39
C SER A 218 7.05 15.44 3.96
N SER A 219 5.93 15.08 4.59
CA SER A 219 4.98 16.04 5.18
C SER A 219 5.53 16.70 6.45
N HIS A 220 6.37 16.01 7.21
CA HIS A 220 6.96 16.51 8.45
C HIS A 220 8.33 17.18 8.25
N HIS A 221 9.20 16.64 7.38
CA HIS A 221 10.55 17.16 7.12
C HIS A 221 10.92 17.13 5.64
N GLN A 222 10.42 18.12 4.88
CA GLN A 222 10.69 18.26 3.45
C GLN A 222 12.20 18.28 3.10
N LYS A 223 13.04 19.01 3.87
CA LYS A 223 14.49 19.08 3.61
C LYS A 223 15.17 17.71 3.68
N LEU A 224 14.75 16.86 4.63
CA LEU A 224 15.33 15.52 4.77
C LEU A 224 14.86 14.62 3.61
N ALA A 225 13.60 14.74 3.20
CA ALA A 225 13.07 14.02 2.04
C ALA A 225 13.85 14.36 0.75
N GLU A 226 14.12 15.65 0.52
CA GLU A 226 14.93 16.11 -0.62
C GLU A 226 16.36 15.55 -0.58
N GLN A 227 17.00 15.54 0.59
CA GLN A 227 18.33 14.95 0.77
C GLN A 227 18.35 13.45 0.49
N LEU A 228 17.34 12.70 0.95
CA LEU A 228 17.23 11.26 0.70
C LEU A 228 17.00 10.98 -0.79
N ARG A 229 16.15 11.77 -1.46
CA ARG A 229 15.93 11.71 -2.91
C ARG A 229 17.22 11.97 -3.68
N SER A 230 17.94 13.05 -3.35
CA SER A 230 19.23 13.34 -3.98
C SER A 230 20.25 12.24 -3.73
N ALA A 231 20.32 11.69 -2.51
CA ALA A 231 21.21 10.58 -2.20
C ALA A 231 20.90 9.33 -3.03
N TYR A 232 19.63 9.03 -3.27
CA TYR A 232 19.19 7.98 -4.19
C TYR A 232 19.65 8.27 -5.62
N VAL A 233 19.35 9.46 -6.15
CA VAL A 233 19.72 9.88 -7.52
C VAL A 233 21.22 9.74 -7.77
N TYR A 234 22.07 10.27 -6.87
CA TYR A 234 23.53 10.16 -7.00
C TYR A 234 24.03 8.71 -6.87
N THR A 235 23.38 7.90 -6.05
CA THR A 235 23.72 6.48 -5.91
C THR A 235 23.39 5.72 -7.20
N MET A 236 22.22 5.97 -7.78
CA MET A 236 21.80 5.36 -9.05
C MET A 236 22.63 5.86 -10.22
N ARG A 237 23.04 7.13 -10.23
CA ARG A 237 23.99 7.69 -11.21
C ARG A 237 25.27 6.87 -11.26
N TRP A 238 25.87 6.61 -10.09
CA TRP A 238 27.07 5.78 -10.00
C TRP A 238 26.79 4.32 -10.41
N TYR A 239 25.67 3.75 -9.96
CA TYR A 239 25.26 2.38 -10.29
C TYR A 239 25.14 2.17 -11.80
N TYR A 240 24.35 3.02 -12.46
CA TYR A 240 24.11 2.91 -13.89
C TYR A 240 25.35 3.21 -14.71
N GLN A 241 26.15 4.21 -14.33
CA GLN A 241 27.44 4.44 -14.99
C GLN A 241 28.30 3.18 -14.96
N SER A 242 28.44 2.52 -13.80
CA SER A 242 29.25 1.31 -13.66
C SER A 242 28.71 0.14 -14.48
N LYS A 243 27.39 -0.08 -14.46
CA LYS A 243 26.74 -1.18 -15.18
C LYS A 243 26.77 -0.97 -16.69
N PHE A 244 26.41 0.22 -17.18
CA PHE A 244 26.44 0.53 -18.61
C PHE A 244 27.86 0.60 -19.17
N SER A 245 28.86 1.04 -18.39
CA SER A 245 30.26 0.97 -18.85
C SER A 245 30.72 -0.48 -19.08
N LYS A 246 30.35 -1.41 -18.17
CA LYS A 246 30.62 -2.84 -18.34
C LYS A 246 29.84 -3.45 -19.50
N TYR A 247 28.59 -3.04 -19.66
CA TYR A 247 27.76 -3.52 -20.76
C TYR A 247 28.31 -3.07 -22.11
N LEU A 248 28.72 -1.81 -22.20
CA LEU A 248 29.31 -1.25 -23.41
C LEU A 248 30.59 -1.98 -23.79
N TYR A 249 31.46 -2.24 -22.81
CA TYR A 249 32.68 -3.02 -23.04
C TYR A 249 32.37 -4.42 -23.61
N ALA A 250 31.28 -5.05 -23.18
CA ALA A 250 30.84 -6.32 -23.76
C ALA A 250 30.30 -6.16 -25.19
N LEU A 251 29.58 -5.07 -25.48
CA LEU A 251 29.08 -4.77 -26.83
C LEU A 251 30.20 -4.40 -27.80
N GLU A 252 31.26 -3.72 -27.36
CA GLU A 252 32.43 -3.39 -28.17
C GLU A 252 33.22 -4.62 -28.65
N LYS A 253 33.12 -5.74 -27.92
CA LYS A 253 33.72 -7.02 -28.32
C LYS A 253 32.96 -7.73 -29.45
N LEU A 254 31.72 -7.32 -29.72
CA LEU A 254 30.95 -7.90 -30.82
C LEU A 254 31.62 -7.57 -32.15
N GLN A 255 31.68 -8.57 -33.04
CA GLN A 255 32.20 -8.37 -34.38
C GLN A 255 31.19 -7.56 -35.20
N ILE A 256 31.56 -6.35 -35.61
CA ILE A 256 30.72 -5.48 -36.44
C ILE A 256 31.12 -5.63 -37.91
N ARG A 257 30.14 -5.94 -38.77
CA ARG A 257 30.29 -5.87 -40.23
C ARG A 257 30.48 -4.41 -40.65
N ARG A 258 31.63 -4.10 -41.26
CA ARG A 258 31.95 -2.74 -41.73
C ARG A 258 31.64 -2.56 -43.21
N VAL A 259 31.14 -1.38 -43.54
CA VAL A 259 30.93 -0.91 -44.92
C VAL A 259 31.79 0.34 -45.09
N ASP A 260 33.03 0.16 -45.54
CA ASP A 260 34.03 1.24 -45.59
C ASP A 260 34.01 2.02 -46.92
N SER A 261 33.30 1.51 -47.93
CA SER A 261 33.20 2.12 -49.26
C SER A 261 31.76 2.41 -49.65
N ALA A 262 31.58 3.41 -50.50
CA ALA A 262 30.30 3.67 -51.13
C ALA A 262 29.82 2.43 -51.90
N VAL A 263 28.56 2.07 -51.68
CA VAL A 263 27.94 0.82 -52.13
C VAL A 263 27.52 0.92 -53.60
N LEU A 264 27.09 2.12 -54.04
CA LEU A 264 26.71 2.35 -55.44
C LEU A 264 27.94 2.38 -56.36
N GLY A 265 28.05 1.37 -57.23
CA GLY A 265 29.16 1.20 -58.16
C GLY A 265 30.24 0.23 -57.71
N ASP A 266 30.10 -0.34 -56.51
CA ASP A 266 30.94 -1.45 -56.07
C ASP A 266 30.31 -2.78 -56.48
N ASN A 267 31.06 -3.61 -57.21
CA ASN A 267 30.59 -4.94 -57.64
C ASN A 267 30.54 -5.94 -56.47
N LYS A 268 31.20 -5.64 -55.34
CA LYS A 268 31.18 -6.49 -54.14
C LYS A 268 29.99 -6.22 -53.22
N ALA A 269 29.22 -5.16 -53.50
CA ALA A 269 28.07 -4.75 -52.70
C ALA A 269 26.81 -5.64 -52.85
N GLY A 270 26.87 -6.75 -53.58
CA GLY A 270 25.69 -7.61 -53.80
C GLY A 270 25.04 -8.10 -52.50
N GLU A 271 25.85 -8.56 -51.54
CA GLU A 271 25.36 -9.04 -50.24
C GLU A 271 24.60 -7.95 -49.47
N TYR A 272 25.10 -6.71 -49.50
CA TYR A 272 24.50 -5.55 -48.82
C TYR A 272 23.05 -5.31 -49.26
N PHE A 273 22.77 -5.36 -50.57
CA PHE A 273 21.41 -5.16 -51.09
C PHE A 273 20.50 -6.36 -50.82
N THR A 274 21.00 -7.58 -50.95
CA THR A 274 20.19 -8.79 -50.77
C THR A 274 19.76 -9.03 -49.32
N LEU A 275 20.53 -8.54 -48.35
CA LEU A 275 20.24 -8.72 -46.92
C LEU A 275 19.33 -7.63 -46.35
N PHE A 276 18.87 -6.66 -47.15
CA PHE A 276 18.01 -5.58 -46.67
C PHE A 276 16.78 -6.09 -45.90
N GLU A 277 16.01 -7.01 -46.47
CA GLU A 277 14.79 -7.56 -45.85
C GLU A 277 15.06 -8.15 -44.47
N LYS A 278 16.15 -8.94 -44.34
CA LYS A 278 16.53 -9.54 -43.05
C LYS A 278 16.95 -8.49 -42.03
N ARG A 279 17.56 -7.40 -42.48
CA ARG A 279 17.93 -6.28 -41.60
C ARG A 279 16.69 -5.48 -41.19
N PHE A 280 15.70 -5.35 -42.07
CA PHE A 280 14.44 -4.64 -41.85
C PHE A 280 13.59 -5.26 -40.72
N GLU A 281 13.68 -6.57 -40.51
CA GLU A 281 13.04 -7.28 -39.40
C GLU A 281 13.41 -6.69 -38.01
N ILE A 282 14.56 -6.01 -37.86
CA ILE A 282 14.97 -5.43 -36.58
C ILE A 282 13.97 -4.39 -36.05
N LEU A 283 13.28 -3.68 -36.94
CA LEU A 283 12.30 -2.66 -36.55
C LEU A 283 11.04 -3.29 -35.93
N HIS A 284 10.80 -4.56 -36.18
CA HIS A 284 9.64 -5.33 -35.71
C HIS A 284 10.01 -6.31 -34.58
N SER A 285 11.28 -6.39 -34.19
CA SER A 285 11.71 -7.25 -33.10
C SER A 285 11.30 -6.66 -31.74
N ASP A 286 10.56 -7.46 -30.97
CA ASP A 286 10.19 -7.18 -29.58
C ASP A 286 11.09 -7.94 -28.58
N GLN A 287 12.29 -8.34 -29.02
CA GLN A 287 13.23 -9.06 -28.16
C GLN A 287 13.85 -8.14 -27.11
N SER A 288 14.09 -8.70 -25.92
CA SER A 288 14.86 -8.05 -24.86
C SER A 288 16.33 -7.88 -25.25
N ALA A 289 16.98 -6.85 -24.69
CA ALA A 289 18.40 -6.61 -24.87
C ALA A 289 19.27 -7.82 -24.45
N MET A 290 20.28 -8.10 -25.26
CA MET A 290 21.21 -9.20 -25.04
C MET A 290 22.01 -9.02 -23.73
N PRO A 291 22.08 -10.03 -22.85
CA PRO A 291 22.94 -10.02 -21.67
C PRO A 291 24.42 -9.88 -22.01
N SER A 292 25.19 -9.23 -21.13
CA SER A 292 26.61 -8.96 -21.35
C SER A 292 27.44 -10.23 -21.59
N GLN A 293 27.15 -11.33 -20.87
CA GLN A 293 27.87 -12.60 -21.00
C GLN A 293 27.70 -13.23 -22.40
N ILE A 294 26.51 -13.09 -22.99
CA ILE A 294 26.22 -13.58 -24.34
C ILE A 294 26.94 -12.69 -25.36
N ALA A 295 26.94 -11.38 -25.15
CA ALA A 295 27.64 -10.44 -26.02
C ALA A 295 29.15 -10.73 -26.10
N GLU A 296 29.81 -11.08 -24.99
CA GLU A 296 31.25 -11.36 -24.99
C GLU A 296 31.64 -12.65 -25.72
N THR A 297 30.72 -13.60 -25.87
CA THR A 297 31.01 -14.94 -26.40
C THR A 297 30.45 -15.16 -27.81
N SER A 298 29.75 -14.18 -28.37
CA SER A 298 29.09 -14.35 -29.66
C SER A 298 30.11 -14.49 -30.80
N PRO A 299 30.06 -15.59 -31.58
CA PRO A 299 30.97 -15.80 -32.70
C PRO A 299 30.49 -15.12 -33.99
N PHE A 300 29.30 -14.53 -34.00
CA PHE A 300 28.66 -14.06 -35.23
C PHE A 300 28.96 -12.58 -35.51
N PRO A 301 29.16 -12.21 -36.79
CA PRO A 301 29.31 -10.81 -37.18
C PRO A 301 27.94 -10.13 -37.33
N TYR A 302 27.72 -9.06 -36.58
CA TYR A 302 26.49 -8.28 -36.54
C TYR A 302 26.56 -7.00 -37.37
N TRP A 303 25.39 -6.48 -37.76
CA TRP A 303 25.27 -5.16 -38.36
C TRP A 303 25.23 -4.07 -37.29
N VAL A 304 25.59 -2.84 -37.68
CA VAL A 304 25.72 -1.70 -36.77
C VAL A 304 24.42 -1.40 -36.02
N GLU A 305 23.29 -1.47 -36.70
CA GLU A 305 21.96 -1.22 -36.13
C GLU A 305 21.59 -2.23 -35.05
N PHE A 306 22.06 -3.48 -35.17
CA PHE A 306 21.82 -4.49 -34.17
C PHE A 306 22.50 -4.15 -32.85
N VAL A 307 23.79 -3.79 -32.92
CA VAL A 307 24.58 -3.47 -31.72
C VAL A 307 24.04 -2.21 -31.05
N PHE A 308 23.69 -1.18 -31.82
CA PHE A 308 23.01 0.00 -31.30
C PHE A 308 21.69 -0.36 -30.61
N ASN A 309 20.86 -1.19 -31.26
CA ASN A 309 19.56 -1.57 -30.72
C ASN A 309 19.69 -2.24 -29.34
N GLN A 310 20.69 -3.11 -29.14
CA GLN A 310 20.94 -3.73 -27.83
C GLN A 310 21.19 -2.69 -26.73
N PHE A 311 22.05 -1.71 -27.02
CA PHE A 311 22.32 -0.62 -26.09
C PHE A 311 21.07 0.24 -25.84
N SER A 312 20.40 0.66 -26.91
CA SER A 312 19.23 1.53 -26.85
C SER A 312 18.08 0.90 -26.07
N MET A 313 17.76 -0.37 -26.33
CA MET A 313 16.73 -1.11 -25.59
C MET A 313 17.04 -1.16 -24.10
N ALA A 314 18.28 -1.51 -23.74
CA ALA A 314 18.69 -1.56 -22.35
C ALA A 314 18.58 -0.19 -21.64
N VAL A 315 18.95 0.90 -22.31
CA VAL A 315 18.81 2.26 -21.75
C VAL A 315 17.33 2.62 -21.57
N VAL A 316 16.52 2.48 -22.62
CA VAL A 316 15.09 2.84 -22.59
C VAL A 316 14.36 2.07 -21.50
N ASP A 317 14.52 0.74 -21.42
CA ASP A 317 13.81 -0.07 -20.43
C ASP A 317 14.22 0.28 -18.99
N ASN A 318 15.51 0.55 -18.74
CA ASN A 318 15.96 0.95 -17.40
C ASN A 318 15.49 2.36 -17.02
N VAL A 319 15.50 3.31 -17.94
CA VAL A 319 14.98 4.67 -17.68
C VAL A 319 13.48 4.62 -17.36
N ILE A 320 12.70 3.80 -18.08
CA ILE A 320 11.27 3.61 -17.80
C ILE A 320 11.05 3.07 -16.39
N VAL A 321 11.79 2.04 -15.99
CA VAL A 321 11.67 1.44 -14.64
C VAL A 321 12.00 2.47 -13.56
N GLU A 322 13.07 3.25 -13.71
CA GLU A 322 13.45 4.29 -12.74
C GLU A 322 12.46 5.45 -12.70
N TYR A 323 11.90 5.84 -13.84
CA TYR A 323 10.87 6.87 -13.92
C TYR A 323 9.63 6.46 -13.13
N LEU A 324 9.10 5.26 -13.39
CA LEU A 324 7.94 4.74 -12.68
C LEU A 324 8.18 4.62 -11.18
N PHE A 325 9.33 4.07 -10.78
CA PHE A 325 9.71 3.97 -9.37
C PHE A 325 9.81 5.35 -8.71
N THR A 326 10.49 6.29 -9.35
CA THR A 326 10.76 7.61 -8.78
C THR A 326 9.47 8.39 -8.59
N ILE A 327 8.57 8.35 -9.58
CA ILE A 327 7.27 9.01 -9.48
C ILE A 327 6.42 8.38 -8.37
N GLU A 328 6.36 7.05 -8.31
CA GLU A 328 5.52 6.38 -7.32
C GLU A 328 6.05 6.59 -5.89
N PHE A 329 7.36 6.42 -5.67
CA PHE A 329 7.94 6.46 -4.33
C PHE A 329 8.23 7.88 -3.84
N PHE A 330 8.87 8.73 -4.66
CA PHE A 330 9.33 10.05 -4.22
C PHE A 330 8.32 11.17 -4.47
N TYR A 331 7.53 11.10 -5.55
CA TYR A 331 6.63 12.18 -5.96
C TYR A 331 5.14 11.88 -5.74
N GLN A 332 4.79 10.66 -5.32
CA GLN A 332 3.39 10.25 -5.10
C GLN A 332 2.48 10.50 -6.32
N GLY A 333 3.05 10.45 -7.53
CA GLY A 333 2.33 10.76 -8.77
C GLY A 333 2.30 12.24 -9.18
N GLU A 334 2.70 13.18 -8.32
CA GLU A 334 2.73 14.61 -8.62
C GLU A 334 4.13 15.09 -8.98
N GLU A 335 4.62 14.65 -10.14
CA GLU A 335 5.91 15.09 -10.65
C GLU A 335 5.77 16.36 -11.51
N LYS A 336 6.54 17.40 -11.18
CA LYS A 336 6.55 18.70 -11.88
C LYS A 336 7.88 19.03 -12.54
N ASP A 337 8.95 18.33 -12.15
CA ASP A 337 10.31 18.58 -12.62
C ASP A 337 11.08 17.27 -12.78
N ASN A 338 11.48 17.01 -14.03
CA ASN A 338 12.19 15.83 -14.52
C ASN A 338 13.72 15.95 -14.49
N SER A 339 14.25 17.08 -13.97
CA SER A 339 15.70 17.35 -13.92
C SER A 339 16.51 16.26 -13.21
N TRP A 340 15.90 15.56 -12.25
CA TRP A 340 16.53 14.47 -11.50
C TRP A 340 16.96 13.32 -12.43
N ALA A 341 16.24 13.08 -13.51
CA ALA A 341 16.49 11.95 -14.39
C ALA A 341 17.64 12.24 -15.35
N GLU A 342 17.73 13.48 -15.84
CA GLU A 342 18.93 13.93 -16.56
C GLU A 342 20.17 13.82 -15.67
N GLU A 343 20.08 14.25 -14.41
CA GLU A 343 21.20 14.13 -13.46
C GLU A 343 21.57 12.67 -13.18
N MET A 344 20.58 11.78 -13.04
CA MET A 344 20.80 10.34 -12.82
C MET A 344 21.50 9.67 -14.00
N PHE A 345 21.04 9.94 -15.22
CA PHE A 345 21.49 9.23 -16.42
C PHE A 345 22.53 9.97 -17.26
N LYS A 346 22.93 11.19 -16.87
CA LYS A 346 23.91 12.04 -17.58
C LYS A 346 25.12 11.28 -18.14
N ASN A 347 25.76 10.47 -17.29
CA ASN A 347 26.96 9.72 -17.68
C ASN A 347 26.63 8.60 -18.68
N VAL A 348 25.46 7.97 -18.56
CA VAL A 348 24.99 6.94 -19.50
C VAL A 348 24.67 7.55 -20.86
N PHE A 349 24.01 8.70 -20.87
CA PHE A 349 23.70 9.43 -22.10
C PHE A 349 24.96 9.89 -22.82
N GLN A 350 25.94 10.43 -22.09
CA GLN A 350 27.23 10.81 -22.67
C GLN A 350 27.94 9.60 -23.31
N ILE A 351 28.08 8.51 -22.56
CA ILE A 351 28.70 7.28 -23.06
C ILE A 351 27.93 6.72 -24.27
N GLY A 352 26.60 6.82 -24.27
CA GLY A 352 25.75 6.42 -25.39
C GLY A 352 25.98 7.24 -26.67
N GLN A 353 26.16 8.56 -26.54
CA GLN A 353 26.50 9.45 -27.67
C GLN A 353 27.90 9.17 -28.23
N GLU A 354 28.88 8.94 -27.35
CA GLU A 354 30.24 8.57 -27.73
C GLU A 354 30.25 7.23 -28.47
N PHE A 355 29.54 6.23 -27.94
CA PHE A 355 29.36 4.94 -28.58
C PHE A 355 28.68 5.04 -29.95
N LEU A 356 27.59 5.81 -30.03
CA LEU A 356 26.90 6.06 -31.29
C LEU A 356 27.84 6.66 -32.34
N THR A 357 28.66 7.63 -31.94
CA THR A 357 29.65 8.27 -32.81
C THR A 357 30.70 7.27 -33.29
N TYR A 358 31.16 6.38 -32.42
CA TYR A 358 32.11 5.32 -32.76
C TYR A 358 31.52 4.34 -33.79
N ILE A 359 30.32 3.79 -33.53
CA ILE A 359 29.71 2.80 -34.43
C ILE A 359 29.19 3.41 -35.73
N SER A 360 28.83 4.70 -35.72
CA SER A 360 28.34 5.40 -36.91
C SER A 360 29.44 5.67 -37.92
N ASN A 361 30.72 5.46 -37.61
CA ASN A 361 31.83 5.64 -38.55
C ASN A 361 31.86 4.53 -39.63
N THR A 362 30.89 4.57 -40.54
CA THR A 362 30.61 3.63 -41.62
C THR A 362 30.00 4.39 -42.81
N LEU A 363 30.07 3.80 -44.01
CA LEU A 363 29.33 4.23 -45.21
C LEU A 363 28.06 3.38 -45.45
N ASP A 364 27.59 2.67 -44.42
CA ASP A 364 26.33 1.92 -44.42
C ASP A 364 25.11 2.86 -44.25
N ALA A 365 24.51 3.28 -45.36
CA ALA A 365 23.35 4.17 -45.32
C ALA A 365 22.12 3.50 -44.68
N TYR A 366 21.95 2.19 -44.88
CA TYR A 366 20.82 1.46 -44.31
C TYR A 366 20.96 1.34 -42.80
N GLY A 367 22.14 0.96 -42.31
CA GLY A 367 22.40 0.83 -40.88
C GLY A 367 22.14 2.13 -40.11
N ILE A 368 22.62 3.27 -40.64
CA ILE A 368 22.33 4.57 -40.03
C ILE A 368 20.84 4.91 -40.09
N LEU A 369 20.16 4.63 -41.19
CA LEU A 369 18.72 4.89 -41.29
C LEU A 369 17.90 3.98 -40.37
N PHE A 370 18.28 2.71 -40.22
CA PHE A 370 17.67 1.80 -39.24
C PHE A 370 17.85 2.32 -37.82
N ILE A 371 19.05 2.79 -37.45
CA ILE A 371 19.29 3.41 -36.15
C ILE A 371 18.37 4.63 -35.93
N ILE A 372 18.23 5.51 -36.94
CA ILE A 372 17.28 6.63 -36.88
C ILE A 372 15.85 6.14 -36.62
N ARG A 373 15.39 5.10 -37.33
CA ARG A 373 14.05 4.52 -37.14
C ARG A 373 13.86 3.89 -35.77
N LEU A 374 14.89 3.23 -35.22
CA LEU A 374 14.86 2.66 -33.87
C LEU A 374 14.76 3.75 -32.79
N VAL A 375 15.47 4.87 -32.97
CA VAL A 375 15.36 6.04 -32.08
C VAL A 375 13.95 6.63 -32.14
N GLN A 376 13.40 6.85 -33.33
CA GLN A 376 12.03 7.35 -33.50
C GLN A 376 10.98 6.39 -32.95
N LYS A 377 11.15 5.07 -33.11
CA LYS A 377 10.27 4.05 -32.50
C LYS A 377 10.28 4.17 -30.98
N SER A 378 11.45 4.41 -30.39
CA SER A 378 11.60 4.61 -28.95
C SER A 378 10.93 5.92 -28.48
N GLN A 379 11.03 7.01 -29.25
CA GLN A 379 10.29 8.26 -28.99
C GLN A 379 8.78 8.03 -29.02
N ALA A 380 8.26 7.34 -30.04
CA ALA A 380 6.85 7.02 -30.14
C ALA A 380 6.36 6.19 -28.94
N LYS A 381 7.09 5.14 -28.57
CA LYS A 381 6.79 4.30 -27.39
C LYS A 381 6.74 5.13 -26.10
N LEU A 382 7.70 6.03 -25.89
CA LEU A 382 7.74 6.87 -24.68
C LEU A 382 6.63 7.91 -24.65
N HIS A 383 6.26 8.46 -25.81
CA HIS A 383 5.13 9.37 -25.93
C HIS A 383 3.79 8.67 -25.64
N GLU A 384 3.61 7.43 -26.10
CA GLU A 384 2.43 6.60 -25.79
C GLU A 384 2.30 6.30 -24.29
N VAL A 385 3.43 6.13 -23.59
CA VAL A 385 3.47 5.85 -22.15
C VAL A 385 3.59 7.14 -21.31
N HIS A 386 3.61 8.31 -21.94
CA HIS A 386 3.74 9.63 -21.29
C HIS A 386 5.00 9.78 -20.41
N ILE A 387 6.17 9.39 -20.92
CA ILE A 387 7.46 9.50 -20.23
C ILE A 387 8.35 10.53 -20.97
N PRO A 388 8.49 11.77 -20.47
CA PRO A 388 9.17 12.86 -21.19
C PRO A 388 10.70 12.89 -21.00
N VAL A 389 11.21 12.15 -20.01
CA VAL A 389 12.61 12.23 -19.54
C VAL A 389 13.67 11.99 -20.60
N LEU A 390 13.37 11.17 -21.61
CA LEU A 390 14.37 10.73 -22.59
C LEU A 390 14.33 11.54 -23.89
N ASP A 391 13.38 12.46 -24.05
CA ASP A 391 13.14 13.14 -25.33
C ASP A 391 14.37 13.94 -25.79
N ASP A 392 14.97 14.72 -24.90
CA ASP A 392 16.17 15.51 -25.22
C ASP A 392 17.36 14.62 -25.60
N TYR A 393 17.53 13.49 -24.90
CA TYR A 393 18.56 12.52 -25.24
C TYR A 393 18.32 11.90 -26.62
N LEU A 394 17.12 11.40 -26.91
CA LEU A 394 16.81 10.79 -28.22
C LEU A 394 16.93 11.81 -29.35
N ASN A 395 16.49 13.05 -29.13
CA ASN A 395 16.67 14.15 -30.08
C ASN A 395 18.16 14.43 -30.35
N SER A 396 19.01 14.40 -29.31
CA SER A 396 20.45 14.57 -29.49
C SER A 396 21.07 13.48 -30.37
N LEU A 397 20.60 12.23 -30.29
CA LEU A 397 21.06 11.14 -31.15
C LEU A 397 20.68 11.40 -32.61
N LEU A 398 19.45 11.87 -32.86
CA LEU A 398 19.00 12.23 -34.20
C LEU A 398 19.83 13.38 -34.81
N LEU A 399 20.20 14.37 -33.99
CA LEU A 399 21.07 15.48 -34.40
C LEU A 399 22.48 15.01 -34.83
N ILE A 400 22.97 13.90 -34.29
CA ILE A 400 24.23 13.27 -34.71
C ILE A 400 24.03 12.46 -36.01
N LEU A 401 22.93 11.71 -36.09
CA LEU A 401 22.69 10.73 -37.17
C LEU A 401 22.33 11.35 -38.51
N TRP A 402 21.45 12.36 -38.54
CA TRP A 402 20.96 12.94 -39.80
C TRP A 402 22.07 13.58 -40.66
N PRO A 403 22.99 14.40 -40.11
CA PRO A 403 24.12 14.92 -40.88
C PRO A 403 25.02 13.80 -41.41
N HIS A 404 25.20 12.73 -40.62
CA HIS A 404 26.02 11.60 -41.02
C HIS A 404 25.39 10.80 -42.16
N PHE A 405 24.08 10.50 -42.06
CA PHE A 405 23.31 9.89 -43.15
C PHE A 405 23.42 10.69 -44.44
N THR A 406 23.28 12.01 -44.37
CA THR A 406 23.39 12.90 -45.53
C THR A 406 24.74 12.78 -46.21
N LYS A 407 25.84 12.73 -45.43
CA LYS A 407 27.21 12.53 -45.94
C LYS A 407 27.38 11.19 -46.64
N ILE A 408 26.82 10.11 -46.07
CA ILE A 408 26.89 8.78 -46.69
C ILE A 408 26.14 8.76 -48.04
N VAL A 409 24.98 9.38 -48.10
CA VAL A 409 24.22 9.50 -49.35
C VAL A 409 25.02 10.28 -50.40
N ASP A 410 25.68 11.37 -50.01
CA ASP A 410 26.54 12.14 -50.91
C ASP A 410 27.71 11.32 -51.46
N ALA A 411 28.39 10.56 -50.60
CA ALA A 411 29.46 9.66 -51.03
C ALA A 411 28.98 8.62 -52.05
N ASN A 412 27.77 8.07 -51.85
CA ASN A 412 27.13 7.14 -52.78
C ASN A 412 26.73 7.82 -54.11
N CYS A 413 26.23 9.06 -54.07
CA CYS A 413 25.98 9.87 -55.27
C CYS A 413 27.26 10.05 -56.09
N GLU A 414 28.37 10.45 -55.47
CA GLU A 414 29.65 10.66 -56.15
C GLU A 414 30.24 9.36 -56.71
N ALA A 415 30.17 8.26 -55.96
CA ALA A 415 30.62 6.95 -56.42
C ALA A 415 29.83 6.48 -57.66
N MET A 416 28.52 6.66 -57.65
CA MET A 416 27.65 6.37 -58.78
C MET A 416 28.02 7.24 -60.01
N LYS A 417 28.19 8.55 -59.85
CA LYS A 417 28.60 9.45 -60.96
C LYS A 417 29.92 9.01 -61.59
N ARG A 418 30.94 8.72 -60.77
CA ARG A 418 32.26 8.27 -61.24
C ARG A 418 32.15 6.97 -62.03
N THR A 419 31.35 6.02 -61.55
CA THR A 419 31.13 4.73 -62.20
C THR A 419 30.39 4.88 -63.53
N MET A 420 29.36 5.72 -63.58
CA MET A 420 28.60 6.03 -64.80
C MET A 420 29.47 6.70 -65.88
N LEU A 421 30.38 7.61 -65.50
CA LEU A 421 31.31 8.25 -66.45
C LEU A 421 32.30 7.27 -67.06
N LYS A 422 32.77 6.29 -66.28
CA LYS A 422 33.72 5.24 -66.69
C LYS A 422 33.08 4.02 -67.37
N GLY A 423 31.76 3.90 -67.33
CA GLY A 423 31.02 2.72 -67.78
C GLY A 423 31.18 2.41 -69.27
N LYS A 424 31.42 1.13 -69.58
CA LYS A 424 31.40 0.61 -70.97
C LYS A 424 29.97 0.67 -71.55
N LYS A 425 29.86 0.79 -72.87
CA LYS A 425 28.57 0.72 -73.60
C LYS A 425 27.83 -0.56 -73.23
N ALA A 426 26.54 -0.48 -72.91
CA ALA A 426 25.75 -1.67 -72.63
C ALA A 426 25.64 -2.54 -73.89
N THR A 427 25.93 -3.82 -73.76
CA THR A 427 25.98 -4.80 -74.86
C THR A 427 24.64 -5.54 -75.06
N GLY A 428 23.57 -5.09 -74.41
CA GLY A 428 22.24 -5.70 -74.48
C GLY A 428 21.12 -4.79 -73.93
N LEU A 429 19.89 -5.31 -73.90
CA LEU A 429 18.69 -4.61 -73.39
C LEU A 429 18.57 -4.65 -71.85
N ALA A 430 19.38 -5.46 -71.17
CA ALA A 430 19.36 -5.57 -69.72
C ALA A 430 19.86 -4.28 -69.05
N PRO A 431 19.27 -3.86 -67.90
CA PRO A 431 19.78 -2.73 -67.14
C PRO A 431 21.24 -2.95 -66.72
N ILE A 432 22.06 -1.90 -66.82
CA ILE A 432 23.45 -1.93 -66.36
C ILE A 432 23.44 -2.17 -64.84
N SER A 433 24.41 -2.91 -64.31
CA SER A 433 24.52 -3.27 -62.88
C SER A 433 24.32 -2.06 -61.95
N ILE A 434 24.92 -0.91 -62.25
CA ILE A 434 24.75 0.32 -61.46
C ILE A 434 23.29 0.82 -61.41
N THR A 435 22.51 0.62 -62.46
CA THR A 435 21.08 0.96 -62.50
C THR A 435 20.27 0.03 -61.60
N GLN A 436 20.64 -1.26 -61.54
CA GLN A 436 20.01 -2.23 -60.64
C GLN A 436 20.33 -1.92 -59.18
N GLN A 437 21.60 -1.65 -58.87
CA GLN A 437 22.05 -1.23 -57.54
C GLN A 437 21.35 0.05 -57.08
N PHE A 438 21.24 1.05 -57.97
CA PHE A 438 20.49 2.27 -57.67
C PHE A 438 19.02 1.99 -57.38
N ALA A 439 18.36 1.15 -58.18
CA ALA A 439 16.94 0.81 -57.97
C ALA A 439 16.73 0.12 -56.61
N GLN A 440 17.60 -0.84 -56.25
CA GLN A 440 17.57 -1.52 -54.96
C GLN A 440 17.82 -0.55 -53.80
N PHE A 441 18.85 0.31 -53.93
CA PHE A 441 19.17 1.33 -52.93
C PHE A 441 18.02 2.31 -52.71
N PHE A 442 17.45 2.80 -53.80
CA PHE A 442 16.38 3.77 -53.77
C PHE A 442 15.08 3.18 -53.22
N SER A 443 14.74 1.95 -53.59
CA SER A 443 13.56 1.24 -53.09
C SER A 443 13.61 1.07 -51.57
N ALA A 444 14.75 0.62 -51.05
CA ALA A 444 14.96 0.46 -49.61
C ALA A 444 14.83 1.79 -48.83
N LEU A 445 15.33 2.89 -49.39
CA LEU A 445 15.18 4.22 -48.77
C LEU A 445 13.71 4.70 -48.75
N LEU A 446 12.95 4.37 -49.79
CA LEU A 446 11.51 4.70 -49.84
C LEU A 446 10.72 3.87 -48.84
N GLU A 447 11.02 2.58 -48.71
CA GLU A 447 10.37 1.71 -47.74
C GLU A 447 10.63 2.14 -46.29
N LEU A 448 11.83 2.67 -46.03
CA LEU A 448 12.17 3.30 -44.76
C LEU A 448 11.69 4.74 -44.64
N SER A 449 10.93 5.31 -45.57
CA SER A 449 10.42 6.68 -45.45
C SER A 449 9.08 6.72 -44.71
N VAL A 450 8.97 7.60 -43.71
CA VAL A 450 7.78 7.67 -42.84
C VAL A 450 7.11 9.05 -42.94
N ASN A 451 7.88 10.14 -42.97
CA ASN A 451 7.36 11.50 -42.93
C ASN A 451 7.90 12.39 -44.05
N GLU A 452 7.03 13.26 -44.58
CA GLU A 452 7.34 14.18 -45.69
C GLU A 452 8.37 15.29 -45.35
N ALA A 453 8.56 15.57 -44.06
CA ALA A 453 9.42 16.65 -43.58
C ALA A 453 10.87 16.21 -43.25
N GLU A 454 11.22 14.94 -43.46
CA GLU A 454 12.52 14.41 -43.00
C GLU A 454 13.68 14.75 -43.96
N PRO A 455 14.92 14.91 -43.44
CA PRO A 455 16.13 15.06 -44.27
C PRO A 455 16.38 13.88 -45.24
N LEU A 456 15.71 12.75 -45.00
CA LEU A 456 15.68 11.63 -45.92
C LEU A 456 15.14 12.03 -47.30
N ILE A 457 14.09 12.85 -47.37
CA ILE A 457 13.43 13.18 -48.64
C ILE A 457 14.28 14.09 -49.50
N SER A 458 14.96 15.07 -48.90
CA SER A 458 15.92 15.90 -49.64
C SER A 458 17.06 15.03 -50.20
N SER A 459 17.53 14.04 -49.43
CA SER A 459 18.53 13.06 -49.85
C SER A 459 18.04 12.16 -50.99
N ILE A 460 16.79 11.70 -50.94
CA ILE A 460 16.12 10.91 -51.99
C ILE A 460 15.96 11.74 -53.28
N ILE A 461 15.50 12.99 -53.17
CA ILE A 461 15.35 13.90 -54.31
C ILE A 461 16.69 14.15 -54.98
N ARG A 462 17.75 14.36 -54.18
CA ARG A 462 19.11 14.54 -54.68
C ARG A 462 19.62 13.30 -55.42
N LEU A 463 19.50 12.11 -54.83
CA LEU A 463 19.84 10.83 -55.49
C LEU A 463 19.12 10.66 -56.84
N ARG A 464 17.83 10.98 -56.89
CA ARG A 464 17.03 10.93 -58.13
C ARG A 464 17.50 11.95 -59.16
N ASN A 465 17.80 13.18 -58.74
CA ASN A 465 18.23 14.23 -59.65
C ASN A 465 19.62 13.94 -60.25
N GLU A 466 20.48 13.22 -59.54
CA GLU A 466 21.82 12.85 -60.02
C GLU A 466 21.82 11.67 -61.02
N THR A 467 20.83 10.78 -60.95
CA THR A 467 20.69 9.67 -61.91
C THR A 467 20.08 10.09 -63.25
N ARG A 468 19.28 11.15 -63.25
CA ARG A 468 18.53 11.61 -64.43
C ARG A 468 19.46 12.13 -65.58
N PRO A 469 20.50 12.95 -65.33
CA PRO A 469 21.48 13.35 -66.35
C PRO A 469 22.31 12.18 -66.87
N ALA A 470 22.70 11.24 -65.98
CA ALA A 470 23.54 10.10 -66.34
C ALA A 470 22.81 9.14 -67.30
N THR A 471 21.53 8.85 -67.04
CA THR A 471 20.69 8.01 -67.92
C THR A 471 20.39 8.67 -69.27
N LEU A 472 20.24 10.00 -69.30
CA LEU A 472 20.13 10.77 -70.54
C LEU A 472 21.43 10.75 -71.37
N SER A 473 22.60 10.82 -70.73
CA SER A 473 23.91 10.71 -71.40
C SER A 473 24.19 9.31 -71.96
N LEU A 474 23.71 8.27 -71.29
CA LEU A 474 23.79 6.89 -71.78
C LEU A 474 22.88 6.69 -73.00
N LYS A 475 21.66 7.26 -72.99
CA LYS A 475 20.76 7.27 -74.15
C LYS A 475 21.41 7.99 -75.34
N SER A 476 22.02 9.17 -75.16
CA SER A 476 22.66 9.90 -76.27
C SER A 476 23.89 9.15 -76.83
N ARG A 477 24.70 8.48 -75.99
CA ARG A 477 25.81 7.61 -76.42
C ARG A 477 25.34 6.38 -77.22
N PHE A 478 24.15 5.87 -76.95
CA PHE A 478 23.52 4.79 -77.73
C PHE A 478 23.09 5.26 -79.13
N TYR A 479 22.53 6.46 -79.24
CA TYR A 479 22.12 7.03 -80.53
C TYR A 479 23.30 7.43 -81.42
N ILE A 480 24.43 7.87 -80.84
CA ILE A 480 25.66 8.19 -81.60
C ILE A 480 26.35 6.91 -82.11
N SER A 481 26.14 5.76 -81.45
CA SER A 481 26.73 4.47 -81.84
C SER A 481 26.01 3.76 -83.00
N LYS A 482 24.87 4.29 -83.46
CA LYS A 482 24.01 3.73 -84.52
C LYS A 482 23.97 4.60 -85.79
N ARG A 483 24.87 5.57 -85.93
CA ARG A 483 25.08 6.33 -87.17
C ARG A 483 26.39 5.95 -87.83
#